data_AF-A0A1E3T6K0-F1
#
_entry.id   AF-A0A1E3T6K0-F1
#
_cell.length_a   1.000
_cell.length_b   1.000
_cell.length_c   1.000
_cell.angle_alpha   90.00
_cell.angle_beta   90.00
_cell.angle_gamma   90.00
#
_symmetry.space_group_name_H-M   'P 1'
#
loop_
_entity.id
_entity.type
_entity.pdbx_description
1 polymer ?
#
loop_
_entity_poly.entity_id
_entity_poly.type
_entity_poly.pdbx_seq_one_letter_code
_entity_poly.pdbx_strand_id
1 'polypeptide(L)'
;MSGSYTETVTTPSGHSIDNSWSVNSCGNGCLWIKAGLGASQARLVDGQWVMDTMSNVSCPDGGYTLYGTSTHTVWDPNTLTGTSAHTYITGACGNPPGFTQVDQITIKAD
;
A
#
# COMPACT_ATOMS: atom_id res chain seq x y z
N MET A 1 -11.57 1.45 -12.71
CA MET A 1 -10.44 0.54 -12.45
C MET A 1 -10.97 -0.77 -11.87
N SER A 2 -11.58 -1.65 -12.67
CA SER A 2 -11.97 -2.99 -12.21
C SER A 2 -11.17 -4.01 -13.00
N GLY A 3 -10.58 -5.00 -12.33
CA GLY A 3 -9.71 -5.98 -12.97
C GLY A 3 -8.63 -6.53 -12.05
N SER A 4 -7.71 -7.27 -12.64
CA SER A 4 -6.49 -7.75 -11.99
C SER A 4 -5.34 -6.80 -12.30
N TYR A 5 -4.54 -6.50 -11.29
CA TYR A 5 -3.43 -5.58 -11.38
C TYR A 5 -2.23 -6.12 -10.60
N THR A 6 -1.04 -5.77 -11.05
CA THR A 6 0.19 -5.88 -10.28
C THR A 6 0.58 -4.51 -9.75
N GLU A 7 0.61 -4.37 -8.43
CA GLU A 7 1.23 -3.24 -7.74
C GLU A 7 2.70 -3.57 -7.51
N THR A 8 3.60 -2.72 -8.01
CA THR A 8 5.02 -2.74 -7.65
C THR A 8 5.29 -1.59 -6.68
N VAL A 9 5.74 -1.94 -5.48
CA VAL A 9 6.21 -1.00 -4.45
C VAL A 9 7.73 -0.91 -4.53
N THR A 10 8.30 0.29 -4.54
CA THR A 10 9.75 0.53 -4.55
C THR A 10 10.14 1.40 -3.37
N THR A 11 10.97 0.83 -2.50
CA THR A 11 11.52 1.52 -1.32
C THR A 11 12.55 2.59 -1.70
N PRO A 12 12.85 3.57 -0.81
CA PRO A 12 13.90 4.56 -1.04
C PRO A 12 15.29 3.99 -1.32
N SER A 13 15.58 2.78 -0.81
CA SER A 13 16.84 2.06 -1.05
C SER A 13 16.87 1.31 -2.39
N GLY A 14 15.78 1.37 -3.18
CA GLY A 14 15.69 0.79 -4.52
C GLY A 14 15.24 -0.67 -4.54
N HIS A 15 14.90 -1.27 -3.40
CA HIS A 15 14.30 -2.60 -3.37
C HIS A 15 12.82 -2.52 -3.78
N SER A 16 12.39 -3.46 -4.62
CA SER A 16 11.01 -3.55 -5.10
C SER A 16 10.32 -4.86 -4.69
N ILE A 17 9.02 -4.77 -4.48
CA ILE A 17 8.14 -5.90 -4.14
C ILE A 17 6.89 -5.79 -5.01
N ASP A 18 6.45 -6.92 -5.58
CA ASP A 18 5.22 -7.01 -6.37
C ASP A 18 4.09 -7.63 -5.54
N ASN A 19 2.90 -7.04 -5.64
CA ASN A 19 1.66 -7.51 -5.03
C ASN A 19 0.57 -7.67 -6.09
N SER A 20 -0.09 -8.82 -6.11
CA SER A 20 -1.26 -9.03 -6.96
C SER A 20 -2.51 -8.45 -6.31
N TRP A 21 -3.20 -7.57 -7.04
CA TRP A 21 -4.40 -6.87 -6.63
C TRP A 21 -5.59 -7.30 -7.49
N SER A 22 -6.67 -7.73 -6.85
CA SER A 22 -7.98 -7.86 -7.51
C SER A 22 -8.85 -6.68 -7.10
N VAL A 23 -9.21 -5.85 -8.08
CA VAL A 23 -9.90 -4.58 -7.86
C VAL A 23 -11.31 -4.64 -8.40
N ASN A 24 -12.29 -4.28 -7.56
CA ASN A 24 -13.69 -4.19 -7.93
C ASN A 24 -14.21 -2.80 -7.56
N SER A 25 -14.84 -2.08 -8.49
CA SER A 25 -15.53 -0.84 -8.12
C SER A 25 -16.75 -1.13 -7.23
N CYS A 26 -16.89 -0.36 -6.15
CA CYS A 26 -18.07 -0.33 -5.28
C CYS A 26 -19.00 0.86 -5.59
N GLY A 27 -18.79 1.56 -6.72
CA GLY A 27 -19.54 2.76 -7.12
C GLY A 27 -19.17 4.01 -6.31
N ASN A 28 -19.58 5.21 -6.77
CA ASN A 28 -19.41 6.47 -6.04
C ASN A 28 -17.98 6.73 -5.52
N GLY A 29 -16.97 6.67 -6.42
CA GLY A 29 -15.57 6.92 -6.05
C GLY A 29 -15.03 5.90 -5.05
N CYS A 30 -15.41 4.63 -5.19
CA CYS A 30 -15.02 3.53 -4.30
C CYS A 30 -14.40 2.38 -5.10
N LEU A 31 -13.31 1.82 -4.58
CA LEU A 31 -12.74 0.55 -5.00
C LEU A 31 -12.62 -0.39 -3.80
N TRP A 32 -12.92 -1.66 -4.02
CA TRP A 32 -12.60 -2.76 -3.13
C TRP A 32 -11.40 -3.51 -3.71
N ILE A 33 -10.31 -3.55 -2.95
CA ILE A 33 -9.02 -4.09 -3.38
C ILE A 33 -8.71 -5.28 -2.50
N LYS A 34 -8.54 -6.45 -3.11
CA LYS A 34 -8.03 -7.65 -2.45
C LYS A 34 -6.57 -7.85 -2.81
N ALA A 35 -5.71 -7.94 -1.81
CA ALA A 35 -4.27 -8.16 -1.95
C ALA A 35 -3.83 -9.25 -0.95
N GLY A 36 -3.36 -10.38 -1.48
CA GLY A 36 -3.05 -11.56 -0.66
C GLY A 36 -4.25 -12.01 0.20
N LEU A 37 -4.04 -12.10 1.52
CA LEU A 37 -5.09 -12.43 2.50
C LEU A 37 -5.89 -11.20 2.98
N GLY A 38 -5.45 -9.99 2.64
CA GLY A 38 -6.10 -8.75 3.04
C GLY A 38 -7.08 -8.22 2.00
N ALA A 39 -8.05 -7.42 2.46
CA ALA A 39 -8.90 -6.63 1.59
C ALA A 39 -9.14 -5.25 2.22
N SER A 40 -9.11 -4.22 1.38
CA SER A 40 -9.14 -2.82 1.80
C SER A 40 -9.95 -1.99 0.82
N GLN A 41 -10.48 -0.87 1.32
CA GLN A 41 -11.23 0.06 0.48
C GLN A 41 -10.36 1.24 0.10
N ALA A 42 -10.41 1.63 -1.16
CA ALA A 42 -9.91 2.92 -1.61
C ALA A 42 -11.07 3.87 -1.94
N ARG A 43 -10.85 5.15 -1.66
CA ARG A 43 -11.78 6.24 -1.95
C ARG A 43 -11.14 7.24 -2.89
N LEU A 44 -11.92 7.77 -3.83
CA LEU A 44 -11.49 8.88 -4.66
C LEU A 44 -11.67 10.18 -3.88
N VAL A 45 -10.57 10.84 -3.51
CA VAL A 45 -10.54 12.08 -2.74
C VAL A 45 -9.68 13.07 -3.51
N ASP A 46 -10.23 14.25 -3.82
CA ASP A 46 -9.53 15.32 -4.55
C ASP A 46 -8.81 14.86 -5.83
N GLY A 47 -9.44 13.93 -6.55
CA GLY A 47 -8.95 13.39 -7.82
C GLY A 47 -7.92 12.25 -7.68
N GLN A 48 -7.55 11.85 -6.48
CA GLN A 48 -6.62 10.75 -6.22
C GLN A 48 -7.31 9.60 -5.50
N TRP A 49 -6.90 8.37 -5.79
CA TRP A 49 -7.30 7.24 -4.99
C TRP A 49 -6.52 7.25 -3.68
N VAL A 50 -7.22 7.08 -2.56
CA VAL A 50 -6.68 7.05 -1.21
C VAL A 50 -7.11 5.75 -0.54
N MET A 51 -6.16 5.02 0.02
CA MET A 51 -6.39 3.77 0.74
C MET A 51 -5.59 3.78 2.04
N ASP A 52 -6.30 3.58 3.15
CA ASP A 52 -5.70 3.46 4.48
C ASP A 52 -5.78 2.02 4.97
N THR A 53 -4.65 1.45 5.38
CA THR A 53 -4.55 0.07 5.85
C THR A 53 -3.63 -0.07 7.06
N MET A 54 -3.61 -1.26 7.64
CA MET A 54 -2.59 -1.67 8.60
C MET A 54 -1.72 -2.72 7.94
N SER A 55 -0.39 -2.56 8.02
CA SER A 55 0.55 -3.49 7.40
C SER A 55 1.41 -4.18 8.44
N ASN A 56 1.81 -5.40 8.11
CA ASN A 56 2.74 -6.17 8.93
C ASN A 56 4.16 -5.77 8.56
N VAL A 57 5.05 -5.78 9.54
CA VAL A 57 6.47 -5.48 9.35
C VAL A 57 7.26 -6.77 9.49
N SER A 58 7.97 -7.16 8.43
CA SER A 58 8.93 -8.26 8.45
C SER A 58 10.35 -7.69 8.38
N CYS A 59 11.20 -8.07 9.32
CA CYS A 59 12.56 -7.56 9.45
C CYS A 59 13.60 -8.57 8.93
N PRO A 60 14.77 -8.10 8.44
CA PRO A 60 15.83 -8.99 7.95
C PRO A 60 16.39 -9.97 8.99
N ASP A 61 16.28 -9.65 10.27
CA ASP A 61 16.66 -10.51 11.40
C ASP A 61 15.63 -11.61 11.70
N GLY A 62 14.55 -11.71 10.90
CA GLY A 62 13.45 -12.64 11.09
C GLY A 62 12.35 -12.12 12.03
N GLY A 63 12.49 -10.91 12.57
CA GLY A 63 11.46 -10.26 13.38
C GLY A 63 10.17 -10.04 12.57
N TYR A 64 9.01 -10.27 13.20
CA TYR A 64 7.71 -10.05 12.59
C TYR A 64 6.79 -9.31 13.54
N THR A 65 6.24 -8.20 13.09
CA THR A 65 5.26 -7.40 13.84
C THR A 65 3.96 -7.33 13.06
N LEU A 66 2.92 -7.98 13.59
CA LEU A 66 1.58 -7.89 13.04
C LEU A 66 1.04 -6.46 13.26
N TYR A 67 0.47 -5.86 12.21
CA TYR A 67 -0.06 -4.49 12.25
C TYR A 67 0.95 -3.45 12.77
N GLY A 68 2.22 -3.62 12.41
CA GLY A 68 3.33 -2.77 12.87
C GLY A 68 3.31 -1.34 12.29
N THR A 69 2.62 -1.13 11.17
CA THR A 69 2.44 0.21 10.59
C THR A 69 0.98 0.52 10.27
N SER A 70 0.63 1.80 10.37
CA SER A 70 -0.47 2.38 9.60
C SER A 70 0.08 2.80 8.25
N THR A 71 -0.63 2.46 7.18
CA THR A 71 -0.19 2.69 5.81
C THR A 71 -1.20 3.56 5.09
N HIS A 72 -0.75 4.70 4.58
CA HIS A 72 -1.54 5.61 3.77
C HIS A 72 -1.04 5.57 2.33
N THR A 73 -1.82 4.99 1.43
CA THR A 73 -1.48 4.83 0.02
C THR A 73 -2.31 5.78 -0.83
N VAL A 74 -1.65 6.53 -1.70
CA VAL A 74 -2.30 7.46 -2.62
C VAL A 74 -1.78 7.26 -4.02
N TRP A 75 -2.65 7.21 -5.04
CA TRP A 75 -2.24 7.12 -6.44
C TRP A 75 -3.17 7.87 -7.39
N ASP A 76 -2.59 8.28 -8.52
CA ASP A 76 -3.32 8.91 -9.60
C ASP A 76 -4.15 7.87 -10.40
N PRO A 77 -5.44 8.15 -10.66
CA PRO A 77 -6.34 7.21 -11.34
C PRO A 77 -5.99 6.95 -12.82
N ASN A 78 -5.18 7.81 -13.45
CA ASN A 78 -4.86 7.76 -14.87
C ASN A 78 -3.45 7.22 -15.11
N THR A 79 -2.44 7.73 -14.41
CA THR A 79 -1.05 7.28 -14.55
C THR A 79 -0.78 5.99 -13.79
N LEU A 80 -1.63 5.67 -12.81
CA LEU A 80 -1.49 4.51 -11.93
C LEU A 80 -0.15 4.51 -11.16
N THR A 81 0.31 5.71 -10.81
CA THR A 81 1.53 5.93 -10.03
C THR A 81 1.17 6.67 -8.75
N GLY A 82 1.93 6.43 -7.68
CA GLY A 82 1.62 7.01 -6.39
C GLY A 82 2.68 6.76 -5.33
N THR A 83 2.27 6.91 -4.07
CA THR A 83 3.13 6.64 -2.91
C THR A 83 2.39 5.86 -1.84
N SER A 84 3.15 5.09 -1.06
CA SER A 84 2.68 4.41 0.15
C SER A 84 3.50 4.90 1.34
N ALA A 85 2.85 5.58 2.28
CA ALA A 85 3.48 6.09 3.50
C ALA A 85 3.20 5.13 4.66
N HIS A 86 4.24 4.44 5.11
CA HIS A 86 4.21 3.49 6.21
C HIS A 86 4.69 4.17 7.50
N THR A 87 3.76 4.46 8.41
CA THR A 87 4.08 5.05 9.72
C THR A 87 4.09 3.96 10.78
N TYR A 88 5.24 3.78 11.42
CA TYR A 88 5.47 2.76 12.44
C TYR A 88 4.66 3.07 13.69
N ILE A 89 3.80 2.16 14.11
CA ILE A 89 2.99 2.27 15.32
C ILE A 89 3.80 1.77 16.52
N THR A 90 4.56 0.71 16.31
CA THR A 90 5.51 0.14 17.26
C THR A 90 6.91 0.18 16.70
N GLY A 91 7.93 0.14 17.56
CA GLY A 91 9.31 0.03 17.08
C GLY A 91 9.56 -1.32 16.41
N ALA A 92 10.09 -1.31 15.19
CA ALA A 92 10.41 -2.52 14.43
C ALA A 92 11.53 -2.26 13.41
N CYS A 93 12.34 -3.28 13.12
CA CYS A 93 13.48 -3.24 12.20
C CYS A 93 14.47 -2.08 12.46
N GLY A 94 14.64 -1.68 13.73
CA GLY A 94 15.49 -0.54 14.12
C GLY A 94 14.83 0.83 14.00
N ASN A 95 13.61 0.91 13.47
CA ASN A 95 12.84 2.17 13.39
C ASN A 95 11.98 2.36 14.65
N PRO A 96 11.97 3.57 15.25
CA PRO A 96 11.12 3.87 16.39
C PRO A 96 9.64 4.07 15.99
N PRO A 97 8.69 4.00 16.94
CA PRO A 97 7.33 4.48 16.72
C PRO A 97 7.31 5.91 16.18
N GLY A 98 6.41 6.20 15.24
CA GLY A 98 6.26 7.48 14.56
C GLY A 98 7.23 7.71 13.40
N PHE A 99 8.20 6.82 13.17
CA PHE A 99 9.00 6.86 11.95
C PHE A 99 8.12 6.58 10.73
N THR A 100 8.29 7.36 9.66
CA THR A 100 7.55 7.18 8.40
C THR A 100 8.52 6.87 7.27
N GLN A 101 8.31 5.74 6.60
CA GLN A 101 8.92 5.42 5.31
C GLN A 101 7.92 5.71 4.19
N VAL A 102 8.37 6.34 3.12
CA VAL A 102 7.54 6.62 1.94
C VAL A 102 8.11 5.86 0.75
N ASP A 103 7.34 4.91 0.25
CA ASP A 103 7.66 4.11 -0.92
C ASP A 103 6.95 4.66 -2.15
N GLN A 104 7.54 4.48 -3.33
CA GLN A 104 6.88 4.74 -4.60
C GLN A 104 6.04 3.52 -5.00
N ILE A 105 4.89 3.75 -5.61
CA ILE A 105 4.09 2.67 -6.18
C ILE A 105 3.81 2.89 -7.66
N THR A 106 3.79 1.79 -8.41
CA THR A 106 3.28 1.74 -9.78
C THR A 106 2.31 0.58 -9.90
N ILE A 107 1.18 0.78 -10.57
CA ILE A 107 0.15 -0.24 -10.74
C ILE A 107 -0.03 -0.49 -12.23
N LYS A 108 -0.01 -1.76 -12.64
CA LYS A 108 -0.20 -2.18 -14.03
C LYS A 108 -1.32 -3.20 -14.12
N ALA A 109 -2.16 -3.10 -15.14
CA ALA A 109 -3.14 -4.14 -15.43
C ALA A 109 -2.41 -5.40 -15.89
N ASP A 110 -2.87 -6.57 -15.44
CA ASP A 110 -2.33 -7.87 -15.84
C ASP A 110 -2.79 -8.29 -17.24
#